data_AF-A0AAW0GR94-F1
#
_entry.id   AF-A0AAW0GR94-F1
#
_cell.length_a   1.000
_cell.length_b   1.000
_cell.length_c   1.000
_cell.angle_alpha   90.00
_cell.angle_beta   90.00
_cell.angle_gamma   90.00
#
_symmetry.space_group_name_H-M   'P 1'
#
loop_
_entity.id
_entity.type
_entity.pdbx_description
1 polymer ?
#
loop_
_entity_poly.entity_id
_entity_poly.type
_entity_poly.pdbx_seq_one_letter_code
_entity_poly.pdbx_strand_id
1 'polypeptide(L)'
;MNGPLYTEDDVKADVQPNKTNDPSGFYSTDTFTDKMLGYLADRPDKNKPFFGYLAYSSPHWPLQVGKEWRDKYKGVYSDGPEALRQRRLANLKKSGLIPEHAVAHDVVASESSEWEQLTEEQKQLSGSSHGDVRWDGRKSGLEYW
;
A
#
# COMPACT_ATOMS: atom_id res chain seq x y z
N MET A 1 1.66 13.79 -14.09
CA MET A 1 0.56 14.74 -13.79
C MET A 1 0.90 15.37 -12.45
N ASN A 2 1.21 16.67 -12.38
CA ASN A 2 1.53 17.35 -11.11
C ASN A 2 0.22 17.79 -10.41
N GLY A 3 -0.68 16.84 -10.15
CA GLY A 3 -1.87 17.08 -9.33
C GLY A 3 -1.50 17.12 -7.84
N PRO A 4 -2.22 17.88 -7.00
CA PRO A 4 -1.95 17.89 -5.56
C PRO A 4 -2.20 16.50 -4.98
N LEU A 5 -1.25 15.99 -4.20
CA LEU A 5 -1.40 14.72 -3.46
C LEU A 5 -2.46 14.83 -2.35
N TYR A 6 -2.74 16.08 -1.93
CA TYR A 6 -3.60 16.39 -0.81
C TYR A 6 -4.22 17.79 -0.95
N THR A 7 -5.49 17.90 -0.57
CA THR A 7 -6.24 19.16 -0.54
C THR A 7 -6.92 19.28 0.82
N GLU A 8 -6.87 20.47 1.40
CA GLU A 8 -7.58 20.84 2.62
C GLU A 8 -8.48 22.03 2.33
N ASP A 9 -9.76 21.94 2.70
CA ASP A 9 -10.72 23.04 2.55
C ASP A 9 -10.71 23.68 1.14
N ASP A 10 -10.76 22.82 0.12
CA ASP A 10 -10.69 23.18 -1.30
C ASP A 10 -9.37 23.86 -1.76
N VAL A 11 -8.36 23.90 -0.89
CA VAL A 11 -7.03 24.44 -1.16
C VAL A 11 -6.01 23.32 -1.31
N LYS A 12 -5.12 23.45 -2.30
CA LYS A 12 -4.00 22.52 -2.46
C LYS A 12 -3.03 22.71 -1.29
N ALA A 13 -2.83 21.64 -0.52
CA ALA A 13 -1.83 21.64 0.53
C ALA A 13 -0.44 21.47 -0.08
N ASP A 14 0.51 22.34 0.31
CA ASP A 14 1.92 22.14 0.00
C ASP A 14 2.52 21.18 1.03
N VAL A 15 2.62 19.92 0.66
CA VAL A 15 3.13 18.85 1.52
C VAL A 15 4.58 18.58 1.18
N GLN A 16 5.46 18.80 2.15
CA GLN A 16 6.87 18.46 2.00
C GLN A 16 7.05 16.93 2.06
N PRO A 17 7.78 16.32 1.13
CA PRO A 17 7.99 14.88 1.16
C PRO A 17 8.77 14.42 2.39
N ASN A 18 8.30 13.34 3.02
CA ASN A 18 8.95 12.75 4.18
C ASN A 18 10.11 11.82 3.77
N LYS A 19 11.24 12.43 3.39
CA LYS A 19 12.41 11.71 2.84
C LYS A 19 13.23 10.94 3.87
N THR A 20 13.04 11.22 5.16
CA THR A 20 13.86 10.69 6.25
C THR A 20 13.14 9.64 7.10
N ASN A 21 11.91 9.25 6.73
CA ASN A 21 11.02 8.48 7.59
C ASN A 21 10.84 9.13 8.97
N ASP A 22 10.77 10.46 9.01
CA ASP A 22 10.46 11.20 10.23
C ASP A 22 9.03 10.84 10.65
N PRO A 23 8.79 10.34 11.88
CA PRO A 23 7.44 10.03 12.35
C PRO A 23 6.49 11.23 12.38
N SER A 24 7.02 12.45 12.39
CA SER A 24 6.25 13.70 12.33
C SER A 24 6.07 14.23 10.90
N GLY A 25 6.75 13.64 9.92
CA GLY A 25 6.59 13.97 8.51
C GLY A 25 5.30 13.41 7.93
N PHE A 26 4.88 13.94 6.79
CA PHE A 26 3.64 13.50 6.14
C PHE A 26 3.70 12.01 5.74
N TYR A 27 2.67 11.26 6.11
CA TYR A 27 2.37 9.92 5.62
C TYR A 27 0.86 9.80 5.45
N SER A 28 0.38 9.49 4.24
CA SER A 28 -1.03 9.67 3.87
C SER A 28 -2.01 8.97 4.82
N THR A 29 -1.72 7.73 5.20
CA THR A 29 -2.58 6.95 6.11
C THR A 29 -2.66 7.61 7.49
N ASP A 30 -1.54 8.10 8.01
CA ASP A 30 -1.47 8.72 9.33
C ASP A 30 -2.16 10.09 9.29
N THR A 31 -1.81 10.94 8.31
CA THR A 31 -2.38 12.27 8.16
C THR A 31 -3.90 12.23 7.96
N PHE A 32 -4.44 11.31 7.14
CA PHE A 32 -5.88 11.20 6.96
C PHE A 32 -6.59 10.71 8.22
N THR A 33 -5.96 9.81 8.98
CA THR A 33 -6.48 9.33 10.26
C THR A 33 -6.50 10.45 11.29
N ASP A 34 -5.39 11.18 11.43
CA ASP A 34 -5.28 12.30 12.37
C ASP A 34 -6.27 13.42 12.07
N LYS A 35 -6.50 13.74 10.79
CA LYS A 35 -7.53 14.70 10.37
C LYS A 35 -8.92 14.24 10.74
N MET A 36 -9.27 12.98 10.48
CA MET A 36 -10.58 12.43 10.89
C MET A 36 -10.74 12.47 12.41
N LEU A 37 -9.70 12.12 13.17
CA LEU A 37 -9.71 12.21 14.63
C LEU A 37 -9.89 13.66 15.11
N GLY A 38 -9.24 14.62 14.47
CA GLY A 38 -9.44 16.06 14.69
C GLY A 38 -10.88 16.47 14.43
N TYR A 39 -11.44 16.11 13.26
CA TYR A 39 -12.84 16.39 12.94
C TYR A 39 -13.81 15.78 13.94
N LEU A 40 -13.51 14.62 14.52
CA LEU A 40 -14.31 13.98 15.57
C LEU A 40 -14.16 14.69 16.93
N ALA A 41 -12.96 15.16 17.25
CA ALA A 41 -12.65 15.86 18.49
C ALA A 41 -13.32 17.24 18.54
N ASP A 42 -13.29 17.97 17.42
CA ASP A 42 -13.77 19.35 17.27
C ASP A 42 -15.27 19.45 17.02
N ARG A 43 -16.00 18.33 17.08
CA ARG A 43 -17.46 18.33 16.86
C ARG A 43 -18.17 19.17 17.92
N PRO A 44 -19.05 20.10 17.52
CA PRO A 44 -19.72 21.00 18.46
C PRO A 44 -20.74 20.28 19.35
N ASP A 45 -21.39 19.23 18.85
CA ASP A 45 -22.33 18.40 19.59
C ASP A 45 -21.97 16.92 19.43
N LYS A 46 -21.41 16.36 20.50
CA LYS A 46 -20.97 14.96 20.55
C LYS A 46 -22.13 13.97 20.63
N ASN A 47 -23.35 14.43 20.94
CA ASN A 47 -24.54 13.58 21.07
C ASN A 47 -25.30 13.39 19.75
N LYS A 48 -25.01 14.19 18.73
CA LYS A 48 -25.59 14.00 17.39
C LYS A 48 -24.85 12.91 16.61
N PRO A 49 -25.51 12.19 15.69
CA PRO A 49 -24.80 11.35 14.75
C PRO A 49 -23.97 12.20 13.77
N PHE A 50 -22.99 11.58 13.12
CA PHE A 50 -22.21 12.20 12.05
C PHE A 50 -22.07 11.24 10.87
N PHE A 51 -21.77 11.79 9.69
CA PHE A 51 -21.32 11.03 8.54
C PHE A 51 -19.82 11.27 8.38
N GLY A 52 -19.03 10.19 8.39
CA GLY A 52 -17.58 10.24 8.21
C GLY A 52 -17.17 9.43 6.99
N TYR A 53 -16.34 10.02 6.14
CA TYR A 53 -15.76 9.34 4.98
C TYR A 53 -14.23 9.41 5.07
N LEU A 54 -13.61 8.25 5.30
CA LEU A 54 -12.16 8.10 5.39
C LEU A 54 -11.69 7.20 4.26
N ALA A 55 -11.29 7.81 3.15
CA ALA A 55 -10.82 7.12 1.96
C ALA A 55 -9.30 7.13 1.90
N TYR A 56 -8.68 6.05 2.38
CA TYR A 56 -7.24 5.89 2.26
C TYR A 56 -6.79 5.77 0.80
N SER A 57 -5.61 6.31 0.49
CA SER A 57 -4.93 6.07 -0.78
C SER A 57 -4.07 4.81 -0.76
N SER A 58 -3.63 4.36 0.42
CA SER A 58 -2.94 3.07 0.59
C SER A 58 -3.88 1.89 0.26
N PRO A 59 -3.39 0.79 -0.34
CA PRO A 59 -2.01 0.45 -0.69
C PRO A 59 -1.72 0.70 -2.18
N HIS A 60 -2.35 1.73 -2.77
CA HIS A 60 -2.18 2.03 -4.18
C HIS A 60 -0.72 2.38 -4.50
N TRP A 61 -0.36 2.28 -5.77
CA TRP A 61 0.95 2.73 -6.23
C TRP A 61 1.10 4.25 -6.04
N PRO A 62 2.32 4.75 -5.76
CA PRO A 62 3.55 3.99 -5.50
C PRO A 62 3.53 3.26 -4.15
N LEU A 63 4.05 2.03 -4.12
CA LEU A 63 4.12 1.24 -2.88
C LEU A 63 5.22 1.81 -1.97
N GLN A 64 4.82 2.40 -0.85
CA GLN A 64 5.71 3.08 0.09
C GLN A 64 5.31 2.78 1.53
N VAL A 65 6.28 2.38 2.35
CA VAL A 65 6.07 2.15 3.78
C VAL A 65 7.37 2.36 4.54
N GLY A 66 7.28 2.84 5.78
CA GLY A 66 8.43 3.04 6.66
C GLY A 66 9.22 1.75 6.90
N LYS A 67 10.53 1.89 7.10
CA LYS A 67 11.48 0.77 7.25
C LYS A 67 11.07 -0.25 8.32
N GLU A 68 10.60 0.20 9.48
CA GLU A 68 10.16 -0.69 10.56
C GLU A 68 9.04 -1.63 10.10
N TRP A 69 8.04 -1.09 9.40
CA TRP A 69 6.90 -1.85 8.90
C TRP A 69 7.27 -2.75 7.73
N ARG A 70 8.11 -2.25 6.81
CA ARG A 70 8.66 -3.06 5.71
C ARG A 70 9.39 -4.30 6.23
N ASP A 71 10.28 -4.11 7.19
CA ASP A 71 11.23 -5.15 7.60
C ASP A 71 10.51 -6.31 8.33
N LYS A 72 9.31 -6.09 8.88
CA LYS A 72 8.42 -7.15 9.41
C LYS A 72 8.05 -8.20 8.36
N TYR A 73 8.09 -7.86 7.08
CA TYR A 73 7.75 -8.76 5.98
C TYR A 73 8.95 -9.29 5.20
N LYS A 74 10.19 -9.03 5.68
CA LYS A 74 11.40 -9.50 5.02
C LYS A 74 11.39 -11.03 4.90
N GLY A 75 11.45 -11.54 3.67
CA GLY A 75 11.44 -12.98 3.39
C GLY A 75 10.06 -13.65 3.44
N VAL A 76 8.99 -12.95 3.82
CA VAL A 76 7.63 -13.54 3.87
C VAL A 76 7.09 -13.90 2.49
N TYR A 77 7.55 -13.19 1.45
CA TYR A 77 7.12 -13.36 0.07
C TYR A 77 8.25 -13.86 -0.85
N SER A 78 9.31 -14.46 -0.28
CA SER A 78 10.46 -14.96 -1.06
C SER A 78 10.15 -16.18 -1.92
N ASP A 79 9.01 -16.84 -1.70
CA ASP A 79 8.53 -17.99 -2.45
C ASP A 79 7.54 -17.64 -3.57
N GLY A 80 7.33 -16.35 -3.79
CA GLY A 80 6.63 -15.84 -4.96
C GLY A 80 5.10 -15.81 -4.87
N PRO A 81 4.46 -15.22 -5.90
CA PRO A 81 3.03 -14.94 -5.91
C PRO A 81 2.17 -16.21 -5.97
N GLU A 82 2.64 -17.28 -6.63
CA GLU A 82 1.88 -18.54 -6.70
C GLU A 82 1.83 -19.25 -5.35
N ALA A 83 2.96 -19.37 -4.65
CA ALA A 83 2.99 -19.92 -3.30
C ALA A 83 2.10 -19.11 -2.36
N LEU A 84 2.12 -17.77 -2.48
CA LEU A 84 1.23 -16.87 -1.74
C LEU A 84 -0.25 -17.12 -2.09
N ARG A 85 -0.58 -17.30 -3.37
CA ARG A 85 -1.95 -17.58 -3.85
C ARG A 85 -2.48 -18.88 -3.22
N GLN A 86 -1.67 -19.93 -3.20
CA GLN A 86 -2.05 -21.21 -2.57
C GLN A 86 -2.25 -21.08 -1.06
N ARG A 87 -1.35 -20.37 -0.36
CA ARG A 87 -1.51 -20.06 1.08
C ARG A 87 -2.81 -19.31 1.36
N ARG A 88 -3.15 -18.30 0.55
CA ARG A 88 -4.39 -17.54 0.70
C ARG A 88 -5.62 -18.40 0.43
N LEU A 89 -5.62 -19.22 -0.61
CA LEU A 89 -6.73 -20.13 -0.92
C LEU A 89 -6.98 -21.11 0.23
N ALA A 90 -5.94 -21.74 0.76
CA ALA A 90 -6.05 -22.65 1.90
C ALA A 90 -6.60 -21.96 3.16
N ASN A 91 -6.17 -20.73 3.43
CA ASN A 91 -6.66 -19.95 4.57
C ASN A 91 -8.12 -19.51 4.41
N LEU A 92 -8.55 -19.14 3.19
CA LEU A 92 -9.95 -18.79 2.91
C LEU A 92 -10.90 -19.99 3.08
N LYS A 93 -10.45 -21.20 2.70
CA LYS A 93 -11.20 -22.45 2.94
C LYS A 93 -11.29 -22.74 4.43
N LYS A 94 -10.15 -22.73 5.12
CA LYS A 94 -10.07 -22.96 6.57
C LYS A 94 -10.91 -21.98 7.39
N SER A 95 -11.06 -20.74 6.93
CA SER A 95 -11.91 -19.73 7.59
C SER A 95 -13.40 -19.82 7.23
N GLY A 96 -13.78 -20.69 6.29
CA GLY A 96 -15.16 -20.84 5.83
C GLY A 96 -15.66 -19.68 4.95
N LEU A 97 -14.76 -18.80 4.47
CA LEU A 97 -15.13 -17.69 3.58
C LEU A 97 -15.45 -18.18 2.16
N ILE A 98 -14.92 -19.34 1.77
CA ILE A 98 -15.22 -19.99 0.50
C ILE A 98 -15.42 -21.51 0.70
N PRO A 99 -16.11 -22.21 -0.22
CA PRO A 99 -16.25 -23.66 -0.14
C PRO A 99 -14.92 -24.42 -0.26
N GLU A 100 -14.82 -25.58 0.40
CA GLU A 100 -13.63 -26.45 0.35
C GLU A 100 -13.27 -26.91 -1.07
N HIS A 101 -14.26 -27.05 -1.95
CA HIS A 101 -14.08 -27.45 -3.34
C HIS A 101 -13.73 -26.28 -4.27
N ALA A 102 -13.63 -25.05 -3.77
CA ALA A 102 -13.27 -23.89 -4.58
C ALA A 102 -11.87 -24.07 -5.20
N VAL A 103 -11.77 -23.76 -6.49
CA VAL A 103 -10.51 -23.77 -7.26
C VAL A 103 -10.19 -22.33 -7.64
N ALA A 104 -8.95 -21.90 -7.43
CA ALA A 104 -8.53 -20.57 -7.80
C ALA A 104 -8.38 -20.46 -9.33
N HIS A 105 -8.91 -19.39 -9.91
CA HIS A 105 -8.82 -19.09 -11.34
C HIS A 105 -7.35 -18.97 -11.79
N ASP A 106 -7.11 -19.21 -13.08
CA ASP A 106 -5.81 -19.02 -13.72
C ASP A 106 -5.32 -17.58 -13.59
N VAL A 107 -4.00 -17.42 -13.45
CA VAL A 107 -3.37 -16.10 -13.41
C VAL A 107 -3.29 -15.58 -14.84
N VAL A 108 -4.06 -14.53 -15.15
CA VAL A 108 -4.01 -13.84 -16.43
C VAL A 108 -3.46 -12.44 -16.17
N ALA A 109 -2.14 -12.28 -16.28
CA ALA A 109 -1.46 -11.01 -16.10
C ALA A 109 -0.71 -10.64 -17.38
N SER A 110 -1.07 -9.53 -18.02
CA SER A 110 -0.48 -9.09 -19.28
C SER A 110 0.85 -8.36 -19.14
N GLU A 111 1.21 -7.94 -17.91
CA GLU A 111 2.32 -7.00 -17.67
C GLU A 111 3.35 -7.48 -16.62
N SER A 112 3.36 -8.77 -16.29
CA SER A 112 4.37 -9.33 -15.37
C SER A 112 5.11 -10.50 -16.01
N SER A 113 6.44 -10.48 -15.93
CA SER A 113 7.22 -11.70 -16.17
C SER A 113 6.79 -12.77 -15.17
N GLU A 114 6.73 -14.01 -15.63
CA GLU A 114 6.49 -15.16 -14.75
C GLU A 114 7.57 -15.19 -13.65
N TRP A 115 7.18 -15.51 -12.42
CA TRP A 115 8.08 -15.54 -11.26
C TRP A 115 9.35 -16.37 -11.53
N GLU A 116 9.19 -17.50 -12.23
CA GLU A 116 10.28 -18.41 -12.58
C GLU A 116 11.30 -17.81 -13.57
N GLN A 117 10.92 -16.77 -14.30
CA GLN A 117 11.79 -16.09 -15.27
C GLN A 117 12.59 -14.94 -14.65
N LEU A 118 12.29 -14.56 -13.40
CA LEU A 118 12.98 -13.50 -12.70
C LEU A 118 14.36 -13.97 -12.21
N THR A 119 15.34 -13.09 -12.28
CA THR A 119 16.63 -13.30 -11.59
C THR A 119 16.43 -13.31 -10.08
N GLU A 120 17.37 -13.87 -9.33
CA GLU A 120 17.31 -13.87 -7.86
C GLU A 120 17.24 -12.44 -7.29
N GLU A 121 17.93 -11.48 -7.91
CA GLU A 121 17.82 -10.06 -7.54
C GLU A 121 16.41 -9.53 -7.79
N GLN A 122 15.79 -9.83 -8.94
CA GLN A 122 14.42 -9.43 -9.25
C GLN A 122 13.40 -10.08 -8.32
N LYS A 123 13.59 -11.35 -7.93
CA LYS A 123 12.74 -12.04 -6.93
C LYS A 123 12.89 -11.42 -5.55
N GLN A 124 14.11 -11.09 -5.13
CA GLN A 124 14.37 -10.40 -3.86
C GLN A 124 13.71 -9.02 -3.83
N LEU A 125 13.81 -8.26 -4.93
CA LEU A 125 13.11 -6.99 -5.09
C LEU A 125 11.60 -7.22 -4.99
N SER A 126 11.01 -8.00 -5.89
CA SER A 126 9.57 -8.31 -5.95
C SER A 126 8.99 -8.79 -4.60
N GLY A 127 9.71 -9.66 -3.87
CA GLY A 127 9.31 -10.19 -2.57
C GLY A 127 9.58 -9.26 -1.38
N SER A 128 10.30 -8.15 -1.58
CA SER A 128 10.48 -7.13 -0.55
C SER A 128 9.28 -6.17 -0.55
N SER A 129 8.78 -5.78 0.62
CA SER A 129 7.80 -4.69 0.71
C SER A 129 8.55 -3.40 0.36
N HIS A 130 8.37 -2.85 -0.84
CA HIS A 130 9.30 -1.84 -1.37
C HIS A 130 9.21 -0.53 -0.55
N GLY A 131 10.34 -0.12 0.03
CA GLY A 131 10.52 1.21 0.63
C GLY A 131 11.83 1.88 0.22
N ASP A 132 12.65 1.23 -0.62
CA ASP A 132 13.97 1.74 -1.05
C ASP A 132 14.34 1.25 -2.47
N VAL A 133 13.37 0.96 -3.32
CA VAL A 133 13.68 0.57 -4.71
C VAL A 133 13.58 1.80 -5.57
N ARG A 134 14.76 2.27 -5.99
CA ARG A 134 14.85 3.07 -7.19
C ARG A 134 14.35 2.24 -8.36
N TRP A 135 13.13 2.49 -8.82
CA TRP A 135 12.69 2.02 -10.13
C TRP A 135 13.55 2.74 -11.17
N ASP A 136 14.52 2.04 -11.77
CA ASP A 136 15.36 2.59 -12.84
C ASP A 136 14.59 2.57 -14.16
N GLY A 137 13.51 3.34 -14.19
CA GLY A 137 12.72 3.62 -15.37
C GLY A 137 13.58 4.16 -16.50
N ARG A 138 14.17 3.28 -17.31
CA ARG A 138 14.49 3.61 -18.69
C ARG A 138 13.16 3.84 -19.38
N LYS A 139 12.76 5.12 -19.34
CA LYS A 139 11.60 5.80 -19.92
C LYS A 139 10.33 5.86 -19.07
N SER A 140 10.36 6.67 -18.03
CA SER A 140 9.68 7.99 -18.04
C SER A 140 9.96 8.66 -16.69
N GLY A 141 10.49 9.88 -16.73
CA GLY A 141 10.96 10.57 -15.53
C GLY A 141 9.86 10.86 -14.51
N LEU A 142 10.32 11.06 -13.27
CA LEU A 142 9.56 11.40 -12.07
C LEU A 142 8.77 10.15 -11.57
N GLU A 143 8.89 9.69 -10.33
CA GLU A 143 8.78 10.44 -9.08
C GLU A 143 9.49 9.66 -7.97
N TYR A 144 10.51 10.30 -7.39
CA TYR A 144 10.85 10.10 -5.99
C TYR A 144 10.23 11.29 -5.29
N TRP A 145 9.28 11.03 -4.40
CA TRP A 145 8.73 12.05 -3.52
C TRP A 145 9.75 12.28 -2.40
#